data_AF-A0A9P6MD55-F1
#
_entry.id   AF-A0A9P6MD55-F1
#
_cell.length_a   1.000
_cell.length_b   1.000
_cell.length_c   1.000
_cell.angle_alpha   90.00
_cell.angle_beta   90.00
_cell.angle_gamma   90.00
#
_symmetry.space_group_name_H-M   'P 1'
#
loop_
_entity.id
_entity.type
_entity.pdbx_description
1 polymer ?
#
loop_
_entity_poly.entity_id
_entity_poly.type
_entity_poly.pdbx_seq_one_letter_code
_entity_poly.pdbx_strand_id
1 'polypeptide(L)' 'VVKKNPRHLAKNSTAIVEIKLNGRTIPLEIFKDSKELRVMLRKCSETVAAGVVTNIFGFES' A
#
# COMPACT_ATOMS: atom_id res chain seq x y z
N VAL A 1 -11.14 -12.23 6.14
CA VAL A 1 -11.46 -10.79 6.34
C VAL A 1 -12.17 -10.65 7.67
N VAL A 2 -11.62 -9.88 8.63
CA VAL A 2 -12.20 -9.73 9.98
C VAL A 2 -13.28 -8.64 10.02
N LYS A 3 -13.08 -7.51 9.33
CA LYS A 3 -14.06 -6.43 9.20
C LYS A 3 -13.97 -5.82 7.80
N LYS A 4 -15.11 -5.63 7.14
CA LYS A 4 -15.19 -4.91 5.87
C LYS A 4 -15.29 -3.40 6.14
N ASN A 5 -14.53 -2.60 5.39
CA ASN A 5 -14.52 -1.12 5.46
C ASN A 5 -14.41 -0.56 6.89
N PRO A 6 -13.39 -0.97 7.69
CA PRO A 6 -13.16 -0.37 8.99
C PRO A 6 -12.83 1.12 8.84
N ARG A 7 -13.39 1.97 9.72
CA ARG A 7 -13.13 3.42 9.72
C ARG A 7 -11.69 3.79 10.07
N HIS A 8 -11.01 2.92 10.83
CA HIS A 8 -9.60 3.10 11.21
C HIS A 8 -8.92 1.74 11.33
N LEU A 9 -7.60 1.74 11.21
CA LEU A 9 -6.74 0.58 11.43
C LEU A 9 -5.99 0.77 12.75
N ALA A 10 -6.04 -0.24 13.63
CA ALA A 10 -5.28 -0.23 14.87
C ALA A 10 -3.81 -0.60 14.61
N LYS A 11 -2.92 -0.26 15.55
CA LYS A 11 -1.52 -0.74 15.52
C LYS A 11 -1.51 -2.27 15.43
N ASN A 12 -0.56 -2.84 14.67
CA ASN A 12 -0.41 -4.28 14.44
C ASN A 12 -1.62 -4.94 13.74
N SER A 13 -2.39 -4.18 12.96
CA SER A 13 -3.44 -4.75 12.09
C SER A 13 -2.99 -4.80 10.63
N THR A 14 -3.57 -5.73 9.87
CA THR A 14 -3.33 -5.89 8.43
C THR A 14 -4.62 -5.63 7.68
N ALA A 15 -4.53 -4.90 6.58
CA ALA A 15 -5.65 -4.63 5.68
C ALA A 15 -5.17 -4.53 4.22
N ILE A 16 -6.09 -4.75 3.29
CA ILE A 16 -5.92 -4.33 1.90
C ILE A 16 -6.42 -2.88 1.82
N VAL A 17 -5.57 -2.00 1.31
CA VAL A 17 -5.88 -0.57 1.15
C VAL A 17 -5.56 -0.15 -0.28
N GLU A 18 -6.28 0.86 -0.76
CA GLU A 18 -5.94 1.55 -2.00
C GLU A 18 -5.04 2.74 -1.67
N ILE A 19 -4.00 2.95 -2.47
CA ILE A 19 -3.03 4.04 -2.28
C ILE A 19 -2.98 4.84 -3.57
N LYS A 20 -3.25 6.14 -3.48
CA LYS A 20 -3.08 7.10 -4.57
C LYS A 20 -1.77 7.86 -4.40
N LEU A 21 -0.95 7.90 -5.46
CA LEU A 21 0.28 8.68 -5.50
C LEU A 21 -0.03 10.13 -5.87
N ASN A 22 0.58 11.08 -5.17
CA ASN A 22 0.41 12.50 -5.44
C ASN A 22 1.61 13.03 -6.25
N GLY A 23 1.39 13.36 -7.52
CA GLY A 23 2.30 14.19 -8.32
C GLY A 23 3.46 13.49 -9.04
N ARG A 24 3.80 12.22 -8.72
CA ARG A 24 4.83 11.48 -9.44
C ARG A 24 4.47 10.01 -9.61
N THR A 25 4.67 9.50 -10.82
CA THR A 25 4.61 8.08 -11.12
C THR A 25 5.81 7.37 -10.50
N ILE A 26 5.60 6.14 -10.04
CA ILE A 26 6.65 5.28 -9.52
C ILE A 26 6.50 3.93 -10.23
N PRO A 27 7.59 3.37 -10.80
CA PRO A 27 7.54 2.02 -11.34
C PRO A 27 7.28 1.02 -10.21
N LEU A 28 6.26 0.20 -10.38
CA LEU A 28 5.84 -0.82 -9.42
C LEU A 28 5.43 -2.09 -10.19
N GLU A 29 5.63 -3.23 -9.55
CA GLU A 29 5.10 -4.52 -10.02
C GLU A 29 4.29 -5.16 -8.90
N ILE A 30 3.38 -6.07 -9.27
CA ILE A 30 2.67 -6.86 -8.27
C ILE A 30 3.65 -7.85 -7.62
N PHE A 31 3.48 -8.07 -6.33
CA PHE A 31 4.40 -8.92 -5.54
C PHE A 31 4.47 -10.37 -6.02
N LYS A 32 3.44 -10.83 -6.73
CA LYS A 32 3.41 -12.14 -7.37
C LYS A 32 4.52 -12.29 -8.42
N ASP A 33 4.82 -11.21 -9.13
CA ASP A 33 5.75 -11.19 -10.27
C ASP A 33 7.17 -10.85 -9.80
N SER A 34 7.30 -9.93 -8.84
CA SER A 34 8.58 -9.61 -8.20
C SER A 34 8.46 -9.53 -6.67
N LYS A 35 9.14 -10.46 -5.97
CA LYS A 35 9.12 -10.54 -4.50
C LYS A 35 10.04 -9.52 -3.81
N GLU A 36 10.87 -8.83 -4.58
CA GLU A 36 11.85 -7.87 -4.07
C GLU A 36 11.23 -6.49 -3.83
N LEU A 37 10.18 -6.14 -4.59
CA LEU A 37 9.50 -4.86 -4.46
C LEU A 37 8.51 -4.86 -3.28
N ARG A 38 8.95 -4.29 -2.16
CA ARG A 38 8.14 -4.02 -0.98
C ARG A 38 7.98 -2.53 -0.77
N VAL A 39 6.83 -2.12 -0.24
CA VAL A 39 6.51 -0.73 0.03
C VAL A 39 6.57 -0.47 1.53
N MET A 40 7.20 0.63 1.92
CA MET A 40 7.15 1.15 3.28
C MET A 40 6.43 2.49 3.28
N LEU A 41 5.36 2.59 4.06
CA LEU A 41 4.66 3.86 4.27
C LEU A 41 5.27 4.56 5.47
N ARG A 42 5.65 5.82 5.27
CA ARG A 42 6.27 6.65 6.30
C ARG A 42 5.46 7.91 6.53
N LYS A 43 5.35 8.31 7.78
CA LYS A 43 4.83 9.61 8.21
C LYS A 43 5.97 10.32 8.94
N CYS A 44 6.49 11.39 8.34
CA CYS A 44 7.69 12.08 8.83
C CYS A 44 8.87 11.10 9.00
N SER A 45 9.32 10.88 10.24
CA SER A 45 10.42 9.97 10.59
C SER A 45 9.96 8.56 10.98
N GLU A 46 8.65 8.30 11.04
CA GLU A 46 8.10 7.02 11.50
C GLU A 46 7.62 6.15 10.33
N THR A 47 7.96 4.87 10.36
CA THR A 47 7.37 3.86 9.47
C THR A 47 6.04 3.40 10.06
N VAL A 48 4.94 3.71 9.38
CA VAL A 48 3.58 3.40 9.85
C VAL A 48 3.08 2.05 9.34
N ALA A 49 3.60 1.58 8.21
CA ALA A 49 3.27 0.28 7.65
C ALA A 49 4.36 -0.23 6.70
N ALA A 50 4.43 -1.54 6.57
CA ALA A 50 5.13 -2.23 5.48
C ALA A 50 4.11 -3.08 4.72
N GLY A 51 4.27 -3.19 3.40
CA GLY A 51 3.30 -3.85 2.55
C GLY A 51 3.86 -4.33 1.23
N VAL A 52 3.00 -5.04 0.50
CA VAL A 52 3.26 -5.58 -0.83
C VAL A 52 2.15 -5.14 -1.77
N VAL A 53 2.48 -4.95 -3.05
CA VAL A 53 1.50 -4.53 -4.05
C VAL A 53 0.72 -5.75 -4.53
N THR A 54 -0.61 -5.71 -4.38
CA THR A 54 -1.50 -6.79 -4.84
C THR A 54 -2.21 -6.46 -6.15
N ASN A 55 -2.35 -5.17 -6.47
CA ASN A 55 -2.96 -4.71 -7.72
C ASN A 55 -2.43 -3.31 -8.08
N ILE A 56 -2.43 -2.97 -9.36
CA ILE A 56 -2.03 -1.65 -9.87
C ILE A 56 -3.20 -1.07 -10.67
N PHE A 57 -3.68 0.10 -10.25
CA PHE A 57 -4.72 0.84 -10.97
C PHE A 57 -4.05 1.83 -11.94
N GLY A 58 -4.57 1.94 -13.15
CA GLY A 58 -4.04 2.85 -14.17
C GLY A 58 -4.10 4.32 -13.74
N PHE A 59 -3.28 5.15 -14.38
CA PHE A 59 -3.30 6.59 -14.16
C PHE A 59 -4.60 7.17 -14.74
N GLU A 60 -5.50 7.67 -13.90
CA GLU A 60 -6.54 8.58 -14.39
C GLU A 60 -5.84 9.89 -14.79
N SER A 61 -5.92 10.20 -16.08
CA SER A 61 -5.38 11.43 -16.68
C SER A 61 -6.35 12.59 -16.51
#